data_AF-A0A2J7ZV96-F1
#
_entry.id   AF-A0A2J7ZV96-F1
#
_cell.length_a   1.000
_cell.length_b   1.000
_cell.length_c   1.000
_cell.angle_alpha   90.00
_cell.angle_beta   90.00
_cell.angle_gamma   90.00
#
_symmetry.space_group_name_H-M   'P 1'
#
loop_
_entity.id
_entity.type
_entity.pdbx_description
1 polymer ?
#
loop_
_entity_poly.entity_id
_entity_poly.type
_entity_poly.pdbx_seq_one_letter_code
_entity_poly.pdbx_strand_id
1 'polypeptide(L)'
;MTARFVPAKQRWCPSLERDVHAVCGEAGLSRAVTDSIVAAAAAGIISQNPGVLLSRLLSFLSCLTEPLGRRNTLAVLRAAPSLLRYSPESLRWNAEMMASLLPDGTVGEVVARAPMLLPASAITLWGNFENLRRLLGLNRAAALQLAVRCPRLLHNTRGALAGRLEQLALLAGQPLERVAAAVARQPTLLSYFPGTLERNLRNAAAQLGVPFSRVQRLLTKQPALAMLAPDTLTQRVQRLRQTAGLADPADLASVVLRQPSLLTLLPETVLAKVGVVERVLGLGGRPDALRAVLRGAPQLLTLSSSTIASKAEQLREAVAPCAALRDQLAHAPPLSVAVWLCLSSLRYKHVRAAAEAEAKAEAGVVVLEEESVMPDTAGIHEAGAAAVRRQPGAEARPAAQCAQAGGEEGSGGSEQQEQQQGEGVPPGSGLEGPKKEPACRGRPAQRLSLYALLKVATPGTGIKRRAAVQPEPPTGARGRRASRIGG
;
A
#
# COMPACT_ATOMS: atom_id res chain seq x y z
N MET A 1 -61.01 -37.74 -12.83
CA MET A 1 -59.72 -37.03 -12.80
C MET A 1 -58.77 -37.72 -13.77
N THR A 2 -58.33 -37.07 -14.84
CA THR A 2 -57.36 -37.67 -15.77
C THR A 2 -55.95 -37.55 -15.21
N ALA A 3 -55.32 -38.69 -14.91
CA ALA A 3 -53.92 -38.72 -14.53
C ALA A 3 -53.07 -38.24 -15.71
N ARG A 4 -52.42 -37.07 -15.58
CA ARG A 4 -51.43 -36.62 -16.57
C ARG A 4 -50.30 -37.63 -16.57
N PHE A 5 -50.20 -38.40 -17.66
CA PHE A 5 -49.06 -39.27 -17.94
C PHE A 5 -47.83 -38.40 -18.17
N VAL A 6 -47.19 -37.97 -17.08
CA VAL A 6 -45.82 -37.47 -17.12
C VAL A 6 -44.99 -38.71 -17.42
N PRO A 7 -44.45 -38.88 -18.65
CA PRO A 7 -43.64 -40.05 -18.97
C PRO A 7 -42.50 -40.11 -17.95
N ALA A 8 -42.17 -41.31 -17.48
CA ALA A 8 -41.22 -41.53 -16.40
C ALA A 8 -39.89 -40.83 -16.73
N LYS A 9 -39.72 -39.61 -16.20
CA LYS A 9 -38.63 -38.71 -16.57
C LYS A 9 -37.33 -39.47 -16.40
N GLN A 10 -36.46 -39.44 -17.42
CA GLN A 10 -35.14 -40.06 -17.39
C GLN A 10 -34.43 -39.62 -16.11
N ARG A 11 -34.47 -40.48 -15.08
CA ARG A 11 -33.88 -40.18 -13.78
C ARG A 11 -32.38 -40.33 -13.94
N TRP A 12 -31.66 -39.33 -13.47
CA TRP A 12 -30.20 -39.36 -13.42
C TRP A 12 -29.73 -40.61 -12.68
N CYS A 13 -28.84 -41.41 -13.28
CA CYS A 13 -28.52 -42.76 -12.81
C CYS A 13 -27.06 -43.18 -13.13
N PRO A 14 -26.49 -44.19 -12.43
CA PRO A 14 -25.05 -44.52 -12.54
C PRO A 14 -24.58 -45.13 -13.89
N SER A 15 -25.48 -45.46 -14.83
CA SER A 15 -25.09 -45.69 -16.22
C SER A 15 -24.86 -44.35 -16.93
N LEU A 16 -25.83 -43.45 -16.86
CA LEU A 16 -25.80 -42.12 -17.46
C LEU A 16 -24.57 -41.30 -17.04
N GLU A 17 -24.15 -41.44 -15.78
CA GLU A 17 -22.91 -40.82 -15.29
C GLU A 17 -21.66 -41.36 -15.97
N ARG A 18 -21.57 -42.69 -16.17
CA ARG A 18 -20.46 -43.32 -16.90
C ARG A 18 -20.47 -42.93 -18.39
N ASP A 19 -21.64 -42.84 -19.00
CA ASP A 19 -21.81 -42.44 -20.39
C ASP A 19 -21.34 -40.98 -20.59
N VAL A 20 -21.76 -40.06 -19.70
CA VAL A 20 -21.28 -38.67 -19.69
C VAL A 20 -19.79 -38.59 -19.38
N HIS A 21 -19.25 -39.45 -18.51
CA HIS A 21 -17.82 -39.54 -18.25
C HIS A 21 -17.01 -39.95 -19.48
N ALA A 22 -17.49 -40.94 -20.25
CA ALA A 22 -16.83 -41.38 -21.49
C ALA A 22 -16.80 -40.27 -22.54
N VAL A 23 -17.95 -39.70 -22.90
CA VAL A 23 -18.05 -38.65 -23.93
C VAL A 23 -17.29 -37.38 -23.55
N CYS A 24 -17.28 -36.99 -22.26
CA CYS A 24 -16.45 -35.87 -21.82
C CYS A 24 -14.95 -36.18 -21.87
N GLY A 25 -14.54 -37.44 -21.68
CA GLY A 25 -13.17 -37.89 -21.88
C GLY A 25 -12.74 -37.79 -23.34
N GLU A 26 -13.60 -38.24 -24.27
CA GLU A 26 -13.40 -38.13 -25.73
C GLU A 26 -13.32 -36.66 -26.19
N ALA A 27 -14.18 -35.79 -25.66
CA ALA A 27 -14.12 -34.34 -25.87
C ALA A 27 -12.89 -33.67 -25.20
N GLY A 28 -12.03 -34.43 -24.51
CA GLY A 28 -10.79 -33.95 -23.91
C GLY A 28 -11.01 -33.00 -22.73
N LEU A 29 -12.01 -33.28 -21.89
CA LEU A 29 -12.17 -32.66 -20.57
C LEU A 29 -11.41 -33.47 -19.53
N SER A 30 -10.78 -32.80 -18.58
CA SER A 30 -10.21 -33.51 -17.43
C SER A 30 -11.32 -33.99 -16.49
N ARG A 31 -11.10 -35.14 -15.83
CA ARG A 31 -12.07 -35.77 -14.92
C ARG A 31 -12.72 -34.78 -13.95
N ALA A 32 -11.93 -33.89 -13.34
CA ALA A 32 -12.43 -32.90 -12.39
C ALA A 32 -13.27 -31.75 -12.97
N VAL A 33 -13.33 -31.58 -14.30
CA VAL A 33 -14.36 -30.75 -14.97
C VAL A 33 -15.63 -31.57 -15.09
N THR A 34 -15.51 -32.81 -15.57
CA THR A 34 -16.62 -33.75 -15.78
C THR A 34 -17.35 -34.09 -14.48
N ASP A 35 -16.63 -34.35 -13.39
CA ASP A 35 -17.18 -34.60 -12.04
C ASP A 35 -18.11 -33.42 -11.62
N SER A 36 -17.72 -32.18 -11.94
CA SER A 36 -18.48 -30.96 -11.63
C SER A 36 -19.76 -30.82 -12.47
N ILE A 37 -19.68 -31.19 -13.76
CA ILE A 37 -20.83 -31.22 -14.68
C ILE A 37 -21.83 -32.32 -14.25
N VAL A 38 -21.33 -33.52 -13.96
CA VAL A 38 -22.14 -34.66 -13.47
C VAL A 38 -22.85 -34.31 -12.16
N ALA A 39 -22.12 -33.76 -11.17
CA ALA A 39 -22.72 -33.34 -9.91
C ALA A 39 -23.81 -32.25 -10.09
N ALA A 40 -23.59 -31.30 -11.00
CA ALA A 40 -24.58 -30.25 -11.30
C ALA A 40 -25.82 -30.78 -12.02
N ALA A 41 -25.68 -31.80 -12.87
CA ALA A 41 -26.81 -32.47 -13.54
C ALA A 41 -27.59 -33.37 -12.56
N ALA A 42 -26.89 -34.16 -11.75
CA ALA A 42 -27.50 -34.94 -10.65
C ALA A 42 -28.35 -34.05 -9.73
N ALA A 43 -27.81 -32.90 -9.33
CA ALA A 43 -28.49 -31.90 -8.50
C ALA A 43 -29.59 -31.09 -9.23
N GLY A 44 -29.86 -31.35 -10.51
CA GLY A 44 -30.89 -30.65 -11.30
C GLY A 44 -30.59 -29.18 -11.58
N ILE A 45 -29.34 -28.74 -11.41
CA ILE A 45 -28.90 -27.37 -11.68
C ILE A 45 -28.84 -27.12 -13.19
N ILE A 46 -28.50 -28.15 -13.97
CA ILE A 46 -28.45 -28.16 -15.44
C ILE A 46 -29.31 -29.30 -16.02
N SER A 47 -29.32 -29.48 -17.35
CA SER A 47 -30.10 -30.54 -17.99
C SER A 47 -29.74 -31.94 -17.49
N GLN A 48 -30.74 -32.70 -17.04
CA GLN A 48 -30.62 -34.13 -16.76
C GLN A 48 -30.77 -35.02 -18.00
N ASN A 49 -31.28 -34.48 -19.12
CA ASN A 49 -31.26 -35.20 -20.39
C ASN A 49 -29.84 -35.15 -21.00
N PRO A 50 -29.22 -36.30 -21.36
CA PRO A 50 -27.84 -36.36 -21.81
C PRO A 50 -27.62 -35.70 -23.17
N GLY A 51 -28.54 -35.88 -24.14
CA GLY A 51 -28.41 -35.29 -25.48
C GLY A 51 -28.38 -33.77 -25.43
N VAL A 52 -29.30 -33.17 -24.66
CA VAL A 52 -29.32 -31.71 -24.40
C VAL A 52 -28.08 -31.25 -23.63
N LEU A 53 -27.61 -32.03 -22.63
CA LEU A 53 -26.42 -31.69 -21.85
C LEU A 53 -25.14 -31.70 -22.72
N LEU A 54 -24.93 -32.77 -23.49
CA LEU A 54 -23.77 -32.94 -24.37
C LEU A 54 -23.77 -31.92 -25.52
N SER A 55 -24.94 -31.69 -26.15
CA SER A 55 -25.10 -30.62 -27.15
C SER A 55 -24.75 -29.25 -26.57
N ARG A 56 -25.31 -28.88 -25.41
CA ARG A 56 -24.97 -27.60 -24.74
C ARG A 56 -23.49 -27.52 -24.36
N LEU A 57 -22.87 -28.62 -23.92
CA LEU A 57 -21.46 -28.66 -23.57
C LEU A 57 -20.55 -28.45 -24.78
N LEU A 58 -20.82 -29.12 -25.90
CA LEU A 58 -20.03 -28.96 -27.14
C LEU A 58 -20.16 -27.54 -27.70
N SER A 59 -21.37 -26.98 -27.75
CA SER A 59 -21.59 -25.58 -28.14
C SER A 59 -20.93 -24.58 -27.17
N PHE A 60 -20.95 -24.85 -25.86
CA PHE A 60 -20.23 -24.02 -24.88
C PHE A 60 -18.72 -24.01 -25.14
N LEU A 61 -18.14 -25.19 -25.43
CA LEU A 61 -16.73 -25.34 -25.71
C LEU A 61 -16.33 -24.64 -27.01
N SER A 62 -17.10 -24.75 -28.09
CA SER A 62 -16.79 -24.05 -29.35
C SER A 62 -16.93 -22.53 -29.21
N CYS A 63 -18.06 -22.03 -28.68
CA CYS A 63 -18.32 -20.60 -28.59
C CYS A 63 -17.38 -19.84 -27.64
N LEU A 64 -16.88 -20.46 -26.57
CA LEU A 64 -16.05 -19.79 -25.56
C LEU A 64 -14.55 -20.12 -25.60
N THR A 65 -14.11 -21.14 -26.35
CA THR A 65 -12.67 -21.43 -26.50
C THR A 65 -11.93 -20.32 -27.25
N GLU A 66 -12.59 -19.63 -28.18
CA GLU A 66 -12.02 -18.50 -28.92
C GLU A 66 -11.78 -17.26 -28.01
N PRO A 67 -12.81 -16.64 -27.38
CA PRO A 67 -12.60 -15.42 -26.58
C PRO A 67 -11.91 -15.64 -25.23
N LEU A 68 -11.91 -16.85 -24.66
CA LEU A 68 -11.30 -17.12 -23.34
C LEU A 68 -10.01 -17.96 -23.41
N GLY A 69 -9.80 -18.73 -24.47
CA GLY A 69 -8.78 -19.78 -24.55
C GLY A 69 -9.18 -21.06 -23.80
N ARG A 70 -8.96 -22.24 -24.41
CA ARG A 70 -9.41 -23.57 -23.92
C ARG A 70 -9.17 -23.82 -22.42
N ARG A 71 -8.00 -23.42 -21.90
CA ARG A 71 -7.63 -23.56 -20.48
C ARG A 71 -8.61 -22.83 -19.55
N ASN A 72 -9.01 -21.62 -19.90
CA ASN A 72 -9.92 -20.81 -19.10
C ASN A 72 -11.37 -21.31 -19.25
N THR A 73 -11.79 -21.71 -20.45
CA THR A 73 -13.11 -22.32 -20.71
C THR A 73 -13.34 -23.57 -19.86
N LEU A 74 -12.32 -24.43 -19.72
CA LEU A 74 -12.38 -25.60 -18.82
C LEU A 74 -12.39 -25.21 -17.34
N ALA A 75 -11.67 -24.16 -16.93
CA ALA A 75 -11.70 -23.64 -15.56
C ALA A 75 -13.08 -23.05 -15.20
N VAL A 76 -13.71 -22.34 -16.15
CA VAL A 76 -15.07 -21.80 -16.06
C VAL A 76 -16.09 -22.92 -15.88
N LEU A 77 -16.07 -23.96 -16.72
CA LEU A 77 -16.96 -25.12 -16.59
C LEU A 77 -16.80 -25.84 -15.25
N ARG A 78 -15.57 -26.01 -14.76
CA ARG A 78 -15.32 -26.62 -13.45
C ARG A 78 -15.86 -25.80 -12.29
N ALA A 79 -15.75 -24.47 -12.35
CA ALA A 79 -16.11 -23.55 -11.27
C ALA A 79 -17.57 -23.08 -11.30
N ALA A 80 -18.25 -23.14 -12.45
CA ALA A 80 -19.66 -22.77 -12.61
C ALA A 80 -20.33 -23.58 -13.74
N PRO A 81 -20.55 -24.90 -13.57
CA PRO A 81 -21.24 -25.73 -14.58
C PRO A 81 -22.67 -25.26 -14.85
N SER A 82 -23.28 -24.52 -13.92
CA SER A 82 -24.57 -23.83 -14.08
C SER A 82 -24.64 -22.86 -15.26
N LEU A 83 -23.51 -22.44 -15.83
CA LEU A 83 -23.47 -21.63 -17.05
C LEU A 83 -23.95 -22.39 -18.30
N LEU A 84 -23.99 -23.72 -18.29
CA LEU A 84 -24.58 -24.55 -19.35
C LEU A 84 -26.11 -24.37 -19.52
N ARG A 85 -26.76 -23.61 -18.62
CA ARG A 85 -28.18 -23.20 -18.75
C ARG A 85 -28.39 -22.07 -19.76
N TYR A 86 -27.36 -21.29 -20.05
CA TYR A 86 -27.44 -20.11 -20.91
C TYR A 86 -27.14 -20.47 -22.38
N SER A 87 -27.47 -19.56 -23.30
CA SER A 87 -27.02 -19.64 -24.69
C SER A 87 -25.49 -19.45 -24.76
N PRO A 88 -24.71 -20.41 -25.31
CA PRO A 88 -23.28 -20.25 -25.55
C PRO A 88 -22.93 -19.01 -26.37
N GLU A 89 -23.82 -18.66 -27.30
CA GLU A 89 -23.71 -17.51 -28.20
C GLU A 89 -23.84 -16.20 -27.40
N SER A 90 -24.79 -16.12 -26.47
CA SER A 90 -24.95 -14.99 -25.54
C SER A 90 -23.78 -14.88 -24.55
N LEU A 91 -23.24 -16.00 -24.07
CA LEU A 91 -22.04 -15.98 -23.21
C LEU A 91 -20.79 -15.54 -23.99
N ARG A 92 -20.65 -15.94 -25.27
CA ARG A 92 -19.59 -15.47 -26.18
C ARG A 92 -19.68 -13.96 -26.37
N TRP A 93 -20.85 -13.44 -26.72
CA TRP A 93 -21.07 -12.00 -26.88
C TRP A 93 -20.71 -11.21 -25.61
N ASN A 94 -21.12 -11.70 -24.44
CA ASN A 94 -20.75 -11.06 -23.17
C ASN A 94 -19.24 -11.17 -22.85
N ALA A 95 -18.53 -12.20 -23.34
CA ALA A 95 -17.08 -12.29 -23.24
C ALA A 95 -16.37 -11.28 -24.17
N GLU A 96 -16.82 -11.16 -25.42
CA GLU A 96 -16.33 -10.17 -26.39
C GLU A 96 -16.55 -8.74 -25.88
N MET A 97 -17.74 -8.46 -25.32
CA MET A 97 -18.04 -7.18 -24.67
C MET A 97 -17.30 -6.95 -23.34
N MET A 98 -16.81 -8.00 -22.67
CA MET A 98 -15.87 -7.84 -21.55
C MET A 98 -14.45 -7.53 -22.04
N ALA A 99 -14.05 -8.02 -23.20
CA ALA A 99 -12.74 -7.72 -23.79
C ALA A 99 -12.60 -6.23 -24.16
N SER A 100 -13.67 -5.55 -24.59
CA SER A 100 -13.64 -4.10 -24.86
C SER A 100 -13.65 -3.20 -23.61
N LEU A 101 -13.94 -3.77 -22.43
CA LEU A 101 -13.82 -3.09 -21.14
C LEU A 101 -12.44 -3.32 -20.49
N LEU A 102 -11.92 -4.54 -20.55
CA LEU A 102 -10.71 -4.97 -19.85
C LEU A 102 -9.44 -4.74 -20.69
N PRO A 103 -8.24 -4.78 -20.09
CA PRO A 103 -6.98 -4.83 -20.86
C PRO A 103 -6.88 -6.11 -21.71
N ASP A 104 -6.25 -6.00 -22.88
CA ASP A 104 -6.15 -7.08 -23.86
C ASP A 104 -5.62 -8.39 -23.26
N GLY A 105 -6.18 -9.52 -23.71
CA GLY A 105 -5.85 -10.87 -23.23
C GLY A 105 -6.32 -11.22 -21.80
N THR A 106 -6.66 -10.23 -20.95
CA THR A 106 -6.98 -10.50 -19.53
C THR A 106 -8.37 -11.11 -19.29
N VAL A 107 -9.28 -11.04 -20.27
CA VAL A 107 -10.68 -11.50 -20.13
C VAL A 107 -10.79 -12.97 -19.72
N GLY A 108 -9.98 -13.86 -20.31
CA GLY A 108 -9.95 -15.28 -19.97
C GLY A 108 -9.62 -15.54 -18.50
N GLU A 109 -8.59 -14.87 -17.97
CA GLU A 109 -8.20 -15.01 -16.56
C GLU A 109 -9.19 -14.37 -15.58
N VAL A 110 -9.81 -13.25 -15.98
CA VAL A 110 -10.85 -12.56 -15.20
C VAL A 110 -12.07 -13.46 -15.06
N VAL A 111 -12.55 -14.00 -16.18
CA VAL A 111 -13.72 -14.86 -16.25
C VAL A 111 -13.46 -16.20 -15.55
N ALA A 112 -12.26 -16.80 -15.68
CA ALA A 112 -11.90 -18.02 -14.94
C ALA A 112 -11.96 -17.86 -13.40
N ARG A 113 -11.67 -16.66 -12.87
CA ARG A 113 -11.73 -16.37 -11.42
C ARG A 113 -13.11 -15.89 -10.94
N ALA A 114 -13.95 -15.42 -11.86
CA ALA A 114 -15.32 -14.98 -11.60
C ALA A 114 -16.29 -15.40 -12.74
N PRO A 115 -16.56 -16.72 -12.93
CA PRO A 115 -17.36 -17.21 -14.07
C PRO A 115 -18.73 -16.57 -14.21
N MET A 116 -19.36 -16.25 -13.07
CA MET A 116 -20.66 -15.56 -13.01
C MET A 116 -20.64 -14.12 -13.55
N LEU A 117 -19.54 -13.62 -14.13
CA LEU A 117 -19.55 -12.39 -14.93
C LEU A 117 -20.12 -12.61 -16.35
N LEU A 118 -19.94 -13.80 -16.94
CA LEU A 118 -20.44 -14.12 -18.29
C LEU A 118 -21.96 -13.93 -18.49
N PRO A 119 -22.86 -14.24 -17.53
CA PRO A 119 -24.29 -13.99 -17.70
C PRO A 119 -24.71 -12.55 -17.35
N ALA A 120 -23.80 -11.66 -16.94
CA ALA A 120 -24.12 -10.25 -16.72
C ALA A 120 -23.99 -9.45 -18.02
N SER A 121 -24.92 -8.53 -18.28
CA SER A 121 -24.87 -7.72 -19.50
C SER A 121 -23.67 -6.76 -19.50
N ALA A 122 -23.15 -6.46 -20.70
CA ALA A 122 -22.08 -5.48 -20.90
C ALA A 122 -22.39 -4.12 -20.23
N ILE A 123 -23.63 -3.65 -20.34
CA ILE A 123 -24.09 -2.37 -19.74
C ILE A 123 -24.05 -2.46 -18.20
N THR A 124 -24.46 -3.59 -17.62
CA THR A 124 -24.37 -3.83 -16.17
C THR A 124 -22.92 -3.85 -15.69
N LEU A 125 -22.02 -4.51 -16.43
CA LEU A 125 -20.61 -4.61 -16.08
C LEU A 125 -19.89 -3.27 -16.21
N TRP A 126 -20.15 -2.51 -17.28
CA TRP A 126 -19.65 -1.14 -17.46
C TRP A 126 -20.16 -0.21 -16.35
N GLY A 127 -21.45 -0.28 -16.03
CA GLY A 127 -22.05 0.47 -14.91
C GLY A 127 -21.39 0.14 -13.57
N ASN A 128 -21.20 -1.15 -13.27
CA ASN A 128 -20.54 -1.57 -12.02
C ASN A 128 -19.06 -1.18 -11.99
N PHE A 129 -18.36 -1.19 -13.13
CA PHE A 129 -16.99 -0.68 -13.26
C PHE A 129 -16.90 0.83 -12.98
N GLU A 130 -17.73 1.65 -13.63
CA GLU A 130 -17.76 3.10 -13.41
C GLU A 130 -18.15 3.45 -11.97
N ASN A 131 -19.10 2.72 -11.38
CA ASN A 131 -19.47 2.88 -9.97
C ASN A 131 -18.32 2.51 -9.04
N LEU A 132 -17.62 1.40 -9.27
CA LEU A 132 -16.43 1.00 -8.50
C LEU A 132 -15.32 2.05 -8.60
N ARG A 133 -15.06 2.56 -9.81
CA ARG A 133 -14.06 3.61 -10.06
C ARG A 133 -14.38 4.89 -9.29
N ARG A 134 -15.62 5.37 -9.37
CA ARG A 134 -16.07 6.61 -8.71
C ARG A 134 -16.09 6.46 -7.18
N LEU A 135 -16.67 5.38 -6.64
CA LEU A 135 -16.75 5.12 -5.19
C LEU A 135 -15.37 4.96 -4.54
N LEU A 136 -14.36 4.49 -5.28
CA LEU A 136 -13.00 4.31 -4.76
C LEU A 136 -12.04 5.46 -5.09
N GLY A 137 -12.50 6.53 -5.76
CA GLY A 137 -11.67 7.69 -6.13
C GLY A 137 -10.55 7.34 -7.12
N LEU A 138 -10.75 6.36 -8.00
CA LEU A 138 -9.72 5.83 -8.88
C LEU A 138 -9.73 6.48 -10.27
N ASN A 139 -8.54 6.57 -10.89
CA ASN A 139 -8.42 6.78 -12.33
C ASN A 139 -8.77 5.49 -13.10
N ARG A 140 -9.04 5.59 -14.41
CA ARG A 140 -9.48 4.45 -15.24
C ARG A 140 -8.48 3.28 -15.20
N ALA A 141 -7.18 3.55 -15.33
CA ALA A 141 -6.14 2.52 -15.31
C ALA A 141 -6.08 1.75 -13.97
N ALA A 142 -6.12 2.47 -12.83
CA ALA A 142 -6.13 1.87 -11.50
C ALA A 142 -7.41 1.05 -11.24
N ALA A 143 -8.56 1.51 -11.75
CA ALA A 143 -9.81 0.75 -11.67
C ALA A 143 -9.80 -0.52 -12.54
N LEU A 144 -9.19 -0.47 -13.73
CA LEU A 144 -9.01 -1.65 -14.58
C LEU A 144 -8.08 -2.68 -13.92
N GLN A 145 -6.94 -2.24 -13.39
CA GLN A 145 -6.04 -3.11 -12.63
C GLN A 145 -6.73 -3.70 -11.37
N LEU A 146 -7.59 -2.93 -10.70
CA LEU A 146 -8.42 -3.43 -9.61
C LEU A 146 -9.45 -4.48 -10.08
N ALA A 147 -10.14 -4.26 -11.20
CA ALA A 147 -11.08 -5.20 -11.78
C ALA A 147 -10.38 -6.51 -12.23
N VAL A 148 -9.24 -6.41 -12.90
CA VAL A 148 -8.42 -7.57 -13.30
C VAL A 148 -7.92 -8.34 -12.07
N ARG A 149 -7.49 -7.67 -11.01
CA ARG A 149 -7.03 -8.32 -9.77
C ARG A 149 -8.17 -8.94 -8.96
N CYS A 150 -9.34 -8.29 -8.91
CA CYS A 150 -10.47 -8.66 -8.06
C CYS A 150 -11.81 -8.65 -8.81
N PRO A 151 -12.01 -9.51 -9.83
CA PRO A 151 -13.13 -9.40 -10.77
C PRO A 151 -14.51 -9.57 -10.14
N ARG A 152 -14.61 -10.29 -9.02
CA ARG A 152 -15.86 -10.43 -8.22
C ARG A 152 -16.38 -9.12 -7.64
N LEU A 153 -15.63 -8.02 -7.70
CA LEU A 153 -16.14 -6.69 -7.34
C LEU A 153 -17.24 -6.24 -8.32
N LEU A 154 -17.12 -6.56 -9.61
CA LEU A 154 -18.07 -6.19 -10.66
C LEU A 154 -19.45 -6.88 -10.53
N HIS A 155 -19.60 -7.85 -9.62
CA HIS A 155 -20.88 -8.43 -9.23
C HIS A 155 -21.71 -7.56 -8.28
N ASN A 156 -21.10 -6.57 -7.62
CA ASN A 156 -21.77 -5.78 -6.59
C ASN A 156 -22.39 -4.52 -7.21
N THR A 157 -23.65 -4.25 -6.88
CA THR A 157 -24.33 -3.01 -7.30
C THR A 157 -23.74 -1.79 -6.59
N ARG A 158 -23.94 -0.59 -7.16
CA ARG A 158 -23.52 0.69 -6.56
C ARG A 158 -23.93 0.81 -5.09
N GLY A 159 -25.20 0.53 -4.77
CA GLY A 159 -25.73 0.62 -3.40
C GLY A 159 -25.08 -0.37 -2.44
N ALA A 160 -24.85 -1.61 -2.87
CA ALA A 160 -24.17 -2.63 -2.07
C ALA A 160 -22.70 -2.29 -1.78
N LEU A 161 -22.02 -1.61 -2.70
CA LEU A 161 -20.66 -1.10 -2.49
C LEU A 161 -20.63 0.15 -1.60
N ALA A 162 -21.50 1.12 -1.86
CA ALA A 162 -21.59 2.37 -1.10
C ALA A 162 -21.91 2.12 0.38
N GLY A 163 -23.00 1.39 0.67
CA GLY A 163 -23.40 1.09 2.05
C GLY A 163 -22.34 0.30 2.83
N ARG A 164 -21.59 -0.61 2.17
CA ARG A 164 -20.44 -1.29 2.81
C ARG A 164 -19.29 -0.32 3.08
N LEU A 165 -18.98 0.61 2.16
CA LEU A 165 -17.93 1.62 2.37
C LEU A 165 -18.29 2.60 3.50
N GLU A 166 -19.56 3.01 3.60
CA GLU A 166 -20.10 3.85 4.68
C GLU A 166 -20.02 3.13 6.04
N GLN A 167 -20.45 1.87 6.11
CA GLN A 167 -20.31 1.03 7.31
C GLN A 167 -18.84 0.83 7.71
N LEU A 168 -17.93 0.67 6.75
CA LEU A 168 -16.48 0.60 6.99
C LEU A 168 -15.89 1.95 7.43
N ALA A 169 -16.43 3.09 6.96
CA ALA A 169 -16.03 4.44 7.39
C ALA A 169 -16.43 4.73 8.85
N LEU A 170 -17.67 4.41 9.20
CA LEU A 170 -18.17 4.46 10.58
C LEU A 170 -17.33 3.56 11.50
N LEU A 171 -17.08 2.30 11.09
CA LEU A 171 -16.26 1.36 11.84
C LEU A 171 -14.79 1.81 11.98
N ALA A 172 -14.22 2.45 10.95
CA ALA A 172 -12.85 2.97 10.98
C ALA A 172 -12.69 4.27 11.78
N GLY A 173 -13.79 4.95 12.13
CA GLY A 173 -13.78 6.30 12.69
C GLY A 173 -13.05 7.31 11.80
N GLN A 174 -13.21 7.20 10.48
CA GLN A 174 -12.43 7.94 9.48
C GLN A 174 -13.25 8.35 8.24
N PRO A 175 -12.85 9.41 7.52
CA PRO A 175 -13.49 9.84 6.27
C PRO A 175 -13.55 8.74 5.20
N LEU A 176 -14.59 8.80 4.37
CA LEU A 176 -14.94 7.78 3.38
C LEU A 176 -13.81 7.55 2.36
N GLU A 177 -13.14 8.62 1.93
CA GLU A 177 -12.04 8.62 0.95
C GLU A 177 -10.84 7.82 1.48
N ARG A 178 -10.61 7.90 2.79
CA ARG A 178 -9.51 7.21 3.47
C ARG A 178 -9.77 5.72 3.66
N VAL A 179 -11.05 5.34 3.76
CA VAL A 179 -11.50 3.94 3.73
C VAL A 179 -11.52 3.39 2.31
N ALA A 180 -12.04 4.14 1.35
CA ALA A 180 -11.99 3.84 -0.08
C ALA A 180 -10.54 3.57 -0.54
N ALA A 181 -9.59 4.42 -0.18
CA ALA A 181 -8.17 4.20 -0.48
C ALA A 181 -7.59 2.95 0.21
N ALA A 182 -8.11 2.53 1.36
CA ALA A 182 -7.71 1.28 2.03
C ALA A 182 -8.32 0.03 1.35
N VAL A 183 -9.57 0.13 0.90
CA VAL A 183 -10.27 -0.90 0.11
C VAL A 183 -9.63 -1.06 -1.27
N ALA A 184 -9.24 0.02 -1.94
CA ALA A 184 -8.49 -0.06 -3.21
C ALA A 184 -7.15 -0.81 -3.04
N ARG A 185 -6.47 -0.66 -1.90
CA ARG A 185 -5.29 -1.48 -1.56
C ARG A 185 -5.66 -2.93 -1.28
N GLN A 186 -6.65 -3.17 -0.42
CA GLN A 186 -7.09 -4.49 0.04
C GLN A 186 -8.59 -4.73 -0.23
N PRO A 187 -9.00 -5.17 -1.44
CA PRO A 187 -10.40 -5.18 -1.82
C PRO A 187 -11.23 -6.28 -1.15
N THR A 188 -10.57 -7.29 -0.58
CA THR A 188 -11.20 -8.34 0.22
C THR A 188 -11.91 -7.80 1.46
N LEU A 189 -11.63 -6.56 1.91
CA LEU A 189 -12.43 -5.89 2.94
C LEU A 189 -13.92 -5.87 2.61
N LEU A 190 -14.29 -5.68 1.34
CA LEU A 190 -15.69 -5.66 0.89
C LEU A 190 -16.36 -7.04 0.91
N SER A 191 -15.60 -8.12 1.12
CA SER A 191 -16.09 -9.49 1.27
C SER A 191 -16.37 -9.88 2.73
N TYR A 192 -15.96 -9.06 3.70
CA TYR A 192 -16.27 -9.27 5.12
C TYR A 192 -17.51 -8.48 5.51
N PHE A 193 -18.33 -9.04 6.40
CA PHE A 193 -19.40 -8.28 7.05
C PHE A 193 -18.81 -7.31 8.09
N PRO A 194 -19.25 -6.04 8.17
CA PRO A 194 -18.69 -5.06 9.10
C PRO A 194 -18.69 -5.50 10.57
N GLY A 195 -19.74 -6.18 11.04
CA GLY A 195 -19.78 -6.73 12.40
C GLY A 195 -18.73 -7.81 12.68
N THR A 196 -18.26 -8.54 11.65
CA THR A 196 -17.13 -9.47 11.79
C THR A 196 -15.82 -8.71 11.98
N LEU A 197 -15.59 -7.66 11.19
CA LEU A 197 -14.41 -6.79 11.33
C LEU A 197 -14.43 -6.05 12.67
N GLU A 198 -15.60 -5.61 13.14
CA GLU A 198 -15.78 -4.99 14.46
C GLU A 198 -15.42 -5.97 15.57
N ARG A 199 -15.94 -7.21 15.54
CA ARG A 199 -15.60 -8.26 16.52
C ARG A 199 -14.09 -8.54 16.55
N ASN A 200 -13.45 -8.63 15.38
CA ASN A 200 -12.01 -8.84 15.28
C ASN A 200 -11.22 -7.64 15.83
N LEU A 201 -11.66 -6.40 15.56
CA LEU A 201 -11.07 -5.19 16.12
C LEU A 201 -11.30 -5.07 17.65
N ARG A 202 -12.46 -5.50 18.18
CA ARG A 202 -12.71 -5.56 19.63
C ARG A 202 -11.82 -6.61 20.31
N ASN A 203 -11.57 -7.76 19.67
CA ASN A 203 -10.56 -8.72 20.13
C ASN A 203 -9.15 -8.11 20.10
N ALA A 204 -8.79 -7.37 19.04
CA ALA A 204 -7.53 -6.64 18.97
C ALA A 204 -7.36 -5.59 20.09
N ALA A 205 -8.44 -4.87 20.44
CA ALA A 205 -8.48 -3.93 21.55
C ALA A 205 -8.14 -4.62 22.89
N ALA A 206 -8.81 -5.75 23.17
CA ALA A 206 -8.62 -6.53 24.38
C ALA A 206 -7.20 -7.14 24.47
N GLN A 207 -6.73 -7.79 23.40
CA GLN A 207 -5.40 -8.43 23.38
C GLN A 207 -4.24 -7.43 23.57
N LEU A 208 -4.41 -6.20 23.07
CA LEU A 208 -3.47 -5.09 23.23
C LEU A 208 -3.71 -4.25 24.49
N GLY A 209 -4.77 -4.48 25.26
CA GLY A 209 -5.08 -3.70 26.47
C GLY A 209 -5.36 -2.21 26.19
N VAL A 210 -6.06 -1.88 25.10
CA VAL A 210 -6.33 -0.48 24.69
C VAL A 210 -7.80 -0.22 24.37
N PRO A 211 -8.28 1.04 24.51
CA PRO A 211 -9.62 1.42 24.04
C PRO A 211 -9.84 1.14 22.56
N PHE A 212 -11.05 0.70 22.21
CA PHE A 212 -11.45 0.36 20.84
C PHE A 212 -11.13 1.46 19.80
N SER A 213 -11.30 2.74 20.17
CA SER A 213 -10.99 3.90 19.33
C SER A 213 -9.52 4.00 18.89
N ARG A 214 -8.58 3.38 19.63
CA ARG A 214 -7.17 3.27 19.22
C ARG A 214 -6.96 2.23 18.11
N VAL A 215 -7.76 1.16 18.08
CA VAL A 215 -7.64 0.08 17.08
C VAL A 215 -8.52 0.26 15.85
N GLN A 216 -9.61 1.06 15.89
CA GLN A 216 -10.40 1.40 14.68
C GLN A 216 -9.51 1.93 13.54
N ARG A 217 -8.48 2.71 13.88
CA ARG A 217 -7.48 3.25 12.93
C ARG A 217 -6.58 2.19 12.27
N LEU A 218 -6.61 0.94 12.73
CA LEU A 218 -5.90 -0.18 12.10
C LEU A 218 -6.57 -0.63 10.81
N LEU A 219 -7.89 -0.50 10.69
CA LEU A 219 -8.66 -0.93 9.51
C LEU A 219 -8.17 -0.27 8.21
N THR A 220 -7.74 1.00 8.28
CA THR A 220 -7.20 1.75 7.12
C THR A 220 -5.67 1.69 7.00
N LYS A 221 -4.95 1.54 8.12
CA LYS A 221 -3.49 1.39 8.16
C LYS A 221 -3.04 0.02 7.62
N GLN A 222 -3.63 -1.05 8.14
CA GLN A 222 -3.28 -2.44 7.85
C GLN A 222 -4.56 -3.30 7.79
N PRO A 223 -5.37 -3.18 6.71
CA PRO A 223 -6.60 -3.96 6.49
C PRO A 223 -6.53 -5.44 6.87
N ALA A 224 -5.42 -6.10 6.54
CA ALA A 224 -5.19 -7.51 6.83
C ALA A 224 -5.27 -7.88 8.32
N LEU A 225 -4.96 -6.95 9.23
CA LEU A 225 -5.05 -7.19 10.68
C LEU A 225 -6.51 -7.36 11.13
N ALA A 226 -7.43 -6.53 10.63
CA ALA A 226 -8.85 -6.63 10.96
C ALA A 226 -9.53 -7.89 10.37
N MET A 227 -8.91 -8.49 9.35
CA MET A 227 -9.37 -9.73 8.72
C MET A 227 -8.82 -11.01 9.39
N LEU A 228 -7.89 -10.90 10.35
CA LEU A 228 -7.37 -12.06 11.11
C LEU A 228 -8.46 -12.66 12.02
N ALA A 229 -8.43 -13.98 12.18
CA ALA A 229 -9.24 -14.67 13.18
C ALA A 229 -8.75 -14.32 14.61
N PRO A 230 -9.64 -14.23 15.61
CA PRO A 230 -9.30 -13.93 17.00
C PRO A 230 -8.16 -14.80 17.58
N ASP A 231 -8.16 -16.10 17.27
CA ASP A 231 -7.18 -17.05 17.82
C ASP A 231 -5.81 -16.85 17.18
N THR A 232 -5.76 -16.65 15.85
CA THR A 232 -4.54 -16.28 15.12
C THR A 232 -3.97 -14.95 15.62
N LEU A 233 -4.82 -13.97 15.91
CA LEU A 233 -4.40 -12.68 16.45
C LEU A 233 -3.84 -12.84 17.88
N THR A 234 -4.53 -13.60 18.74
CA THR A 234 -4.12 -13.91 20.11
C THR A 234 -2.77 -14.64 20.14
N GLN A 235 -2.60 -15.68 19.32
CA GLN A 235 -1.34 -16.42 19.17
C GLN A 235 -0.20 -15.50 18.72
N ARG A 236 -0.42 -14.63 17.73
CA ARG A 236 0.59 -13.68 17.25
C ARG A 236 0.94 -12.61 18.29
N VAL A 237 -0.03 -12.13 19.06
CA VAL A 237 0.19 -11.22 20.20
C VAL A 237 1.03 -11.89 21.28
N GLN A 238 0.68 -13.12 21.69
CA GLN A 238 1.45 -13.90 22.67
C GLN A 238 2.87 -14.18 22.20
N ARG A 239 3.05 -14.65 20.96
CA ARG A 239 4.38 -14.87 20.38
C ARG A 239 5.19 -13.58 20.29
N LEU A 240 4.58 -12.44 19.92
CA LEU A 240 5.30 -11.16 19.86
C LEU A 240 5.71 -10.63 21.24
N ARG A 241 4.92 -10.88 22.32
CA ARG A 241 5.38 -10.63 23.71
C ARG A 241 6.64 -11.44 24.01
N GLN A 242 6.62 -12.74 23.70
CA GLN A 242 7.72 -13.67 23.95
C GLN A 242 9.00 -13.31 23.17
N THR A 243 8.91 -13.14 21.84
CA THR A 243 10.09 -13.04 20.95
C THR A 243 10.75 -11.66 20.93
N ALA A 244 10.06 -10.61 21.37
CA ALA A 244 10.56 -9.23 21.33
C ALA A 244 10.88 -8.63 22.71
N GLY A 245 10.75 -9.41 23.80
CA GLY A 245 10.91 -8.90 25.18
C GLY A 245 9.85 -7.86 25.58
N LEU A 246 8.72 -7.82 24.86
CA LEU A 246 7.60 -6.88 25.03
C LEU A 246 6.56 -7.47 26.00
N ALA A 247 7.00 -7.85 27.21
CA ALA A 247 6.13 -8.43 28.22
C ALA A 247 5.03 -7.45 28.68
N ASP A 248 5.39 -6.17 28.86
CA ASP A 248 4.44 -5.09 29.18
C ASP A 248 3.40 -4.91 28.05
N PRO A 249 2.09 -5.04 28.35
CA PRO A 249 1.01 -4.78 27.40
C PRO A 249 1.06 -3.37 26.78
N ALA A 250 1.44 -2.34 27.54
CA ALA A 250 1.51 -0.95 27.05
C ALA A 250 2.64 -0.77 26.01
N ASP A 251 3.74 -1.49 26.18
CA ASP A 251 4.90 -1.47 25.29
C ASP A 251 4.55 -2.15 23.97
N LEU A 252 3.98 -3.35 24.05
CA LEU A 252 3.44 -4.07 22.91
C LEU A 252 2.40 -3.22 22.14
N ALA A 253 1.45 -2.61 22.85
CA ALA A 253 0.44 -1.75 22.24
C ALA A 253 1.05 -0.51 21.57
N SER A 254 2.06 0.10 22.17
CA SER A 254 2.78 1.24 21.57
C SER A 254 3.49 0.83 20.27
N VAL A 255 4.19 -0.31 20.29
CA VAL A 255 4.87 -0.91 19.11
C VAL A 255 3.87 -1.24 18.00
N VAL A 256 2.82 -2.01 18.30
CA VAL A 256 1.83 -2.49 17.33
C VAL A 256 1.01 -1.34 16.74
N LEU A 257 0.56 -0.36 17.53
CA LEU A 257 -0.26 0.74 17.02
C LEU A 257 0.55 1.75 16.20
N ARG A 258 1.88 1.82 16.42
CA ARG A 258 2.83 2.49 15.52
C ARG A 258 2.99 1.68 14.24
N GLN A 259 3.34 0.39 14.33
CA GLN A 259 3.67 -0.50 13.21
C GLN A 259 2.79 -1.78 13.16
N PRO A 260 1.55 -1.70 12.64
CA PRO A 260 0.60 -2.82 12.74
C PRO A 260 0.96 -4.03 11.87
N SER A 261 1.82 -3.84 10.87
CA SER A 261 2.28 -4.92 9.99
C SER A 261 3.01 -6.04 10.74
N LEU A 262 3.54 -5.78 11.94
CA LEU A 262 4.21 -6.79 12.77
C LEU A 262 3.27 -7.94 13.15
N LEU A 263 1.98 -7.68 13.38
CA LEU A 263 0.98 -8.74 13.61
C LEU A 263 0.51 -9.43 12.32
N THR A 264 0.87 -8.92 11.13
CA THR A 264 0.63 -9.62 9.86
C THR A 264 1.80 -10.49 9.41
N LEU A 265 3.02 -10.27 9.92
CA LEU A 265 4.17 -11.16 9.73
C LEU A 265 4.01 -12.49 10.49
N LEU A 266 4.85 -13.47 10.13
CA LEU A 266 5.04 -14.70 10.91
C LEU A 266 5.94 -14.42 12.13
N PRO A 267 5.68 -14.99 13.33
CA PRO A 267 6.47 -14.74 14.52
C PRO A 267 7.97 -15.00 14.37
N GLU A 268 8.32 -16.04 13.61
CA GLU A 268 9.69 -16.50 13.33
C GLU A 268 10.43 -15.46 12.47
N THR A 269 9.71 -14.82 11.54
CA THR A 269 10.20 -13.69 10.74
C THR A 269 10.43 -12.45 11.59
N VAL A 270 9.68 -12.24 12.67
CA VAL A 270 9.93 -11.15 13.62
C VAL A 270 11.13 -11.47 14.50
N LEU A 271 11.22 -12.68 15.08
CA LEU A 271 12.35 -13.12 15.90
C LEU A 271 13.69 -13.02 15.13
N ALA A 272 13.73 -13.50 13.88
CA ALA A 272 14.93 -13.40 13.04
C ALA A 272 15.36 -11.94 12.76
N LYS A 273 14.42 -10.99 12.71
CA LYS A 273 14.74 -9.56 12.61
C LYS A 273 15.23 -8.99 13.94
N VAL A 274 14.60 -9.37 15.06
CA VAL A 274 15.01 -8.93 16.41
C VAL A 274 16.45 -9.35 16.68
N GLY A 275 16.84 -10.61 16.42
CA GLY A 275 18.22 -11.06 16.60
C GLY A 275 19.24 -10.38 15.66
N VAL A 276 18.82 -9.91 14.48
CA VAL A 276 19.67 -9.09 13.60
C VAL A 276 19.80 -7.66 14.11
N VAL A 277 18.72 -7.05 14.61
CA VAL A 277 18.76 -5.73 15.28
C VAL A 277 19.65 -5.79 16.52
N GLU A 278 19.54 -6.86 17.31
CA GLU A 278 20.34 -7.08 18.52
C GLU A 278 21.84 -7.17 18.20
N ARG A 279 22.21 -7.98 17.20
CA ARG A 279 23.59 -8.12 16.72
C ARG A 279 24.14 -6.82 16.13
N VAL A 280 23.36 -6.15 15.28
CA VAL A 280 23.79 -4.93 14.57
C VAL A 280 24.05 -3.75 15.52
N LEU A 281 23.29 -3.66 16.62
CA LEU A 281 23.36 -2.59 17.61
C LEU A 281 24.15 -2.96 18.88
N GLY A 282 24.78 -4.14 18.93
CA GLY A 282 25.53 -4.60 20.10
C GLY A 282 24.67 -4.72 21.37
N LEU A 283 23.43 -5.22 21.24
CA LEU A 283 22.45 -5.29 22.33
C LEU A 283 22.42 -6.64 23.05
N GLY A 284 23.34 -7.55 22.72
CA GLY A 284 23.47 -8.86 23.37
C GLY A 284 23.46 -8.74 24.89
N GLY A 285 22.51 -9.42 25.55
CA GLY A 285 22.35 -9.37 27.01
C GLY A 285 21.79 -8.05 27.57
N ARG A 286 21.33 -7.11 26.72
CA ARG A 286 20.78 -5.80 27.13
C ARG A 286 19.27 -5.68 26.81
N PRO A 287 18.39 -6.47 27.45
CA PRO A 287 16.98 -6.59 27.08
C PRO A 287 16.21 -5.27 27.15
N ASP A 288 16.50 -4.39 28.13
CA ASP A 288 15.80 -3.10 28.26
C ASP A 288 16.23 -2.09 27.20
N ALA A 289 17.49 -2.13 26.77
CA ALA A 289 17.98 -1.34 25.64
C ALA A 289 17.35 -1.81 24.31
N LEU A 290 17.19 -3.12 24.12
CA LEU A 290 16.41 -3.68 23.01
C LEU A 290 14.93 -3.27 23.09
N ARG A 291 14.29 -3.33 24.25
CA ARG A 291 12.91 -2.88 24.44
C ARG A 291 12.75 -1.40 24.09
N ALA A 292 13.69 -0.54 24.51
CA ALA A 292 13.71 0.88 24.16
C ALA A 292 13.86 1.12 22.65
N VAL A 293 14.76 0.38 21.99
CA VAL A 293 14.93 0.39 20.52
C VAL A 293 13.61 0.01 19.82
N LEU A 294 12.97 -1.09 20.22
CA LEU A 294 11.75 -1.56 19.58
C LEU A 294 10.56 -0.59 19.78
N ARG A 295 10.43 0.04 20.96
CA ARG A 295 9.41 1.08 21.19
C ARG A 295 9.65 2.36 20.39
N GLY A 296 10.89 2.82 20.33
CA GLY A 296 11.25 4.09 19.70
C GLY A 296 11.38 4.01 18.17
N ALA A 297 11.84 2.87 17.63
CA ALA A 297 12.04 2.63 16.21
C ALA A 297 11.38 1.32 15.70
N PRO A 298 10.08 1.06 15.95
CA PRO A 298 9.41 -0.19 15.55
C PRO A 298 9.40 -0.42 14.04
N GLN A 299 9.54 0.65 13.25
CA GLN A 299 9.68 0.57 11.79
C GLN A 299 10.96 -0.17 11.34
N LEU A 300 11.98 -0.32 12.20
CA LEU A 300 13.20 -1.06 11.88
C LEU A 300 12.87 -2.54 11.56
N LEU A 301 11.89 -3.12 12.26
CA LEU A 301 11.37 -4.47 12.01
C LEU A 301 10.52 -4.60 10.72
N THR A 302 10.31 -3.52 9.95
CA THR A 302 9.70 -3.60 8.60
C THR A 302 10.71 -3.86 7.51
N LEU A 303 11.98 -3.50 7.72
CA LEU A 303 13.06 -3.72 6.76
C LEU A 303 13.36 -5.23 6.65
N SER A 304 13.91 -5.68 5.52
CA SER A 304 14.45 -7.05 5.44
C SER A 304 15.69 -7.17 6.33
N SER A 305 16.01 -8.38 6.78
CA SER A 305 17.18 -8.60 7.65
C SER A 305 18.49 -8.19 6.97
N SER A 306 18.61 -8.40 5.64
CA SER A 306 19.73 -7.91 4.83
C SER A 306 19.75 -6.38 4.69
N THR A 307 18.60 -5.71 4.57
CA THR A 307 18.54 -4.24 4.57
C THR A 307 18.95 -3.67 5.94
N ILE A 308 18.65 -4.31 7.06
CA ILE A 308 19.10 -3.85 8.39
C ILE A 308 20.62 -3.92 8.49
N ALA A 309 21.24 -5.03 8.07
CA ALA A 309 22.70 -5.19 8.05
C ALA A 309 23.37 -4.19 7.10
N SER A 310 22.95 -4.14 5.83
CA SER A 310 23.55 -3.27 4.81
C SER A 310 23.41 -1.77 5.13
N LYS A 311 22.34 -1.35 5.81
CA LYS A 311 22.23 0.03 6.29
C LYS A 311 23.16 0.35 7.46
N ALA A 312 23.53 -0.65 8.27
CA ALA A 312 24.52 -0.45 9.34
C ALA A 312 25.94 -0.39 8.78
N GLU A 313 26.24 -1.16 7.74
CA GLU A 313 27.47 -1.01 6.94
C GLU A 313 27.53 0.38 6.28
N GLN A 314 26.50 0.78 5.52
CA GLN A 314 26.41 2.13 4.91
C GLN A 314 26.53 3.27 5.94
N LEU A 315 26.01 3.10 7.16
CA LEU A 315 26.14 4.11 8.22
C LEU A 315 27.57 4.18 8.78
N ARG A 316 28.24 3.04 8.96
CA ARG A 316 29.66 2.98 9.39
C ARG A 316 30.57 3.56 8.31
N GLU A 317 30.39 3.17 7.04
CA GLU A 317 31.10 3.72 5.88
C GLU A 317 30.90 5.24 5.76
N ALA A 318 29.70 5.74 6.03
CA ALA A 318 29.40 7.17 5.94
C ALA A 318 30.09 8.01 7.03
N VAL A 319 30.31 7.47 8.23
CA VAL A 319 31.09 8.17 9.27
C VAL A 319 32.60 7.85 9.21
N ALA A 320 33.01 6.80 8.48
CA ALA A 320 34.39 6.33 8.45
C ALA A 320 35.46 7.40 8.16
N PRO A 321 35.24 8.42 7.31
CA PRO A 321 36.25 9.44 7.02
C PRO A 321 36.64 10.32 8.22
N CYS A 322 35.71 10.65 9.13
CA CYS A 322 35.95 11.60 10.24
C CYS A 322 35.98 10.88 11.59
N ALA A 323 37.09 11.01 12.34
CA ALA A 323 37.27 10.34 13.61
C ALA A 323 36.17 10.70 14.62
N ALA A 324 35.88 12.00 14.80
CA ALA A 324 34.87 12.48 15.74
C ALA A 324 33.45 11.95 15.44
N LEU A 325 33.12 11.65 14.17
CA LEU A 325 31.84 11.05 13.80
C LEU A 325 31.80 9.52 14.02
N ARG A 326 32.94 8.81 13.87
CA ARG A 326 33.07 7.40 14.28
C ARG A 326 32.87 7.27 15.79
N ASP A 327 33.51 8.14 16.57
CA ASP A 327 33.44 8.11 18.04
C ASP A 327 32.03 8.48 18.54
N GLN A 328 31.38 9.47 17.92
CA GLN A 328 29.98 9.79 18.19
C GLN A 328 29.04 8.61 17.86
N LEU A 329 29.31 7.83 16.81
CA LEU A 329 28.52 6.63 16.47
C LEU A 329 28.75 5.50 17.49
N ALA A 330 29.99 5.30 17.95
CA ALA A 330 30.35 4.28 18.94
C ALA A 330 29.71 4.55 20.32
N HIS A 331 29.67 5.81 20.74
CA HIS A 331 29.08 6.23 22.02
C HIS A 331 27.58 6.57 21.93
N ALA A 332 26.96 6.46 20.75
CA ALA A 332 25.55 6.80 20.58
C ALA A 332 24.62 5.83 21.33
N PRO A 333 23.57 6.33 22.01
CA PRO A 333 22.52 5.46 22.57
C PRO A 333 21.94 4.55 21.48
N PRO A 334 21.72 3.25 21.72
CA PRO A 334 21.28 2.32 20.67
C PRO A 334 19.97 2.70 19.96
N LEU A 335 19.07 3.42 20.64
CA LEU A 335 17.87 3.99 20.03
C LEU A 335 18.19 5.09 19.00
N SER A 336 19.19 5.94 19.24
CA SER A 336 19.65 6.93 18.26
C SER A 336 20.16 6.23 17.00
N VAL A 337 21.01 5.22 17.17
CA VAL A 337 21.53 4.41 16.05
C VAL A 337 20.40 3.70 15.31
N ALA A 338 19.44 3.09 16.01
CA ALA A 338 18.25 2.47 15.41
C ALA A 338 17.41 3.46 14.58
N VAL A 339 17.26 4.71 15.04
CA VAL A 339 16.60 5.77 14.27
C VAL A 339 17.43 6.16 13.04
N TRP A 340 18.76 6.16 13.13
CA TRP A 340 19.66 6.42 11.99
C TRP A 340 19.63 5.30 10.94
N LEU A 341 19.48 4.03 11.34
CA LEU A 341 19.22 2.89 10.43
C LEU A 341 17.86 2.99 9.71
N CYS A 342 16.93 3.80 10.19
CA CYS A 342 15.63 4.01 9.53
C CYS A 342 15.69 5.03 8.38
N LEU A 343 16.83 5.70 8.15
CA LEU A 343 16.97 6.75 7.15
C LEU A 343 17.14 6.21 5.71
N SER A 344 17.05 7.08 4.71
CA SER A 344 17.30 6.75 3.30
C SER A 344 18.79 6.83 2.96
N SER A 345 19.26 5.99 2.03
CA SER A 345 20.69 5.95 1.65
C SER A 345 21.23 7.26 1.07
N LEU A 346 20.36 8.15 0.57
CA LEU A 346 20.74 9.52 0.21
C LEU A 346 21.29 10.30 1.43
N ARG A 347 20.73 10.11 2.63
CA ARG A 347 21.28 10.74 3.84
C ARG A 347 22.63 10.17 4.24
N TYR A 348 22.90 8.89 4.01
CA TYR A 348 24.23 8.32 4.23
C TYR A 348 25.26 8.95 3.28
N LYS A 349 24.90 9.21 2.01
CA LYS A 349 25.75 10.01 1.10
C LYS A 349 26.01 11.42 1.62
N HIS A 350 25.00 12.10 2.21
CA HIS A 350 25.19 13.43 2.79
C HIS A 350 26.05 13.41 4.07
N VAL A 351 25.90 12.41 4.94
CA VAL A 351 26.81 12.22 6.10
C VAL A 351 28.23 11.96 5.63
N ARG A 352 28.41 11.13 4.60
CA ARG A 352 29.73 10.83 4.03
C ARG A 352 30.39 12.08 3.47
N ALA A 353 29.69 12.88 2.66
CA ALA A 353 30.22 14.13 2.14
C ALA A 353 30.59 15.13 3.26
N ALA A 354 29.82 15.17 4.35
CA ALA A 354 30.15 16.00 5.51
C ALA A 354 31.36 15.46 6.30
N ALA A 355 31.48 14.13 6.45
CA ALA A 355 32.63 13.50 7.09
C ALA A 355 33.92 13.68 6.27
N GLU A 356 33.83 13.58 4.94
CA GLU A 356 34.94 13.85 4.01
C GLU A 356 35.32 15.34 3.97
N ALA A 357 34.41 16.26 4.31
CA ALA A 357 34.71 17.68 4.45
C ALA A 357 35.36 18.00 5.81
N GLU A 358 34.82 17.49 6.92
CA GLU A 358 35.39 17.68 8.26
C GLU A 358 36.80 17.09 8.34
N ALA A 359 37.02 15.87 7.81
CA ALA A 359 38.35 15.24 7.79
C ALA A 359 39.39 16.03 6.95
N LYS A 360 38.96 16.73 5.90
CA LYS A 360 39.82 17.64 5.13
C LYS A 360 40.13 18.93 5.90
N ALA A 361 39.20 19.43 6.69
CA ALA A 361 39.44 20.58 7.57
C ALA A 361 40.41 20.19 8.71
N GLU A 362 40.18 19.05 9.36
CA GLU A 362 41.08 18.48 10.38
C GLU A 362 42.51 18.31 9.84
N ALA A 363 42.67 17.75 8.63
CA ALA A 363 43.99 17.61 8.00
C ALA A 363 44.62 18.94 7.55
N GLY A 364 43.81 19.90 7.05
CA GLY A 364 44.31 21.18 6.54
C GLY A 364 44.81 22.14 7.63
N VAL A 365 44.29 22.04 8.85
CA VAL A 365 44.71 22.88 9.99
C VAL A 365 46.15 22.56 10.43
N VAL A 366 46.60 21.31 10.28
CA VAL A 366 47.93 20.86 10.72
C VAL A 366 49.08 21.49 9.92
N VAL A 367 48.83 21.97 8.70
CA VAL A 367 49.88 22.40 7.75
C VAL A 367 50.29 23.88 7.93
N LEU A 368 49.67 24.64 8.84
CA LEU A 368 49.89 26.10 8.97
C LEU A 368 50.61 26.55 10.26
N GLU A 369 51.13 25.63 11.08
CA GLU A 369 51.83 25.99 12.34
C GLU A 369 53.35 25.71 12.35
N GLU A 370 53.94 25.07 11.32
CA GLU A 370 55.39 24.76 11.29
C GLU A 370 56.27 25.69 10.41
N GLU A 371 55.72 26.48 9.47
CA GLU A 371 56.51 27.45 8.69
C GLU A 371 56.60 28.83 9.37
N SER A 372 57.24 28.85 10.55
CA SER A 372 57.75 30.08 11.20
C SER A 372 59.28 30.13 11.14
N VAL A 373 59.86 29.76 10.00
CA VAL A 373 61.30 29.91 9.71
C VAL A 373 61.46 30.94 8.58
N MET A 374 62.05 32.09 8.91
CA MET A 374 62.42 33.13 7.93
C MET A 374 63.55 32.64 7.01
N PRO A 375 63.37 32.65 5.67
CA PRO A 375 64.47 32.68 4.73
C PRO A 375 64.84 34.14 4.42
N ASP A 376 66.13 34.47 4.48
CA ASP A 376 66.61 35.83 4.19
C ASP A 376 66.63 36.13 2.67
N THR A 377 66.71 37.42 2.31
CA THR A 377 66.44 37.90 0.95
C THR A 377 67.61 37.78 -0.04
N ALA A 378 67.34 37.28 -1.26
CA ALA A 378 67.96 37.71 -2.54
C ALA A 378 67.44 36.88 -3.74
N GLY A 379 67.45 37.44 -4.97
CA GLY A 379 67.35 36.65 -6.22
C GLY A 379 66.41 37.19 -7.31
N ILE A 380 66.91 38.07 -8.17
CA ILE A 380 66.18 38.72 -9.29
C ILE A 380 66.23 37.81 -10.56
N HIS A 381 65.11 37.56 -11.27
CA HIS A 381 64.92 37.94 -12.70
C HIS A 381 63.67 37.36 -13.40
N GLU A 382 63.10 38.28 -14.18
CA GLU A 382 62.19 38.28 -15.34
C GLU A 382 61.77 37.01 -16.14
N ALA A 383 60.51 37.11 -16.59
CA ALA A 383 59.98 36.85 -17.95
C ALA A 383 59.97 35.44 -18.59
N GLY A 384 58.75 35.01 -18.94
CA GLY A 384 58.47 33.93 -19.91
C GLY A 384 56.99 33.96 -20.32
N ALA A 385 56.68 33.93 -21.62
CA ALA A 385 55.35 34.27 -22.13
C ALA A 385 54.57 33.09 -22.77
N ALA A 386 53.23 33.19 -22.67
CA ALA A 386 52.20 32.69 -23.60
C ALA A 386 52.28 31.25 -24.18
N ALA A 387 51.30 30.42 -23.82
CA ALA A 387 50.82 29.31 -24.66
C ALA A 387 49.32 29.01 -24.45
N VAL A 388 48.43 29.74 -25.14
CA VAL A 388 47.01 29.37 -25.21
C VAL A 388 46.83 28.20 -26.19
N ARG A 389 46.34 27.04 -25.71
CA ARG A 389 45.85 25.96 -26.58
C ARG A 389 44.40 25.61 -26.29
N ARG A 390 43.54 25.90 -27.27
CA ARG A 390 42.17 25.39 -27.36
C ARG A 390 42.19 23.91 -27.76
N GLN A 391 41.21 23.13 -27.30
CA GLN A 391 40.80 21.87 -27.95
C GLN A 391 39.33 21.99 -28.42
N PRO A 392 39.02 21.63 -29.67
CA PRO A 392 37.64 21.54 -30.19
C PRO A 392 37.10 20.09 -30.20
N GLY A 393 35.80 19.92 -30.41
CA GLY A 393 35.09 18.62 -30.41
C GLY A 393 34.10 18.53 -29.23
N ALA A 394 32.80 18.78 -29.37
CA ALA A 394 31.94 18.95 -30.55
C ALA A 394 31.61 17.66 -31.34
N GLU A 395 30.99 16.70 -30.66
CA GLU A 395 30.06 15.75 -31.31
C GLU A 395 28.61 16.09 -30.94
N ALA A 396 27.71 16.07 -31.92
CA ALA A 396 26.28 16.31 -31.72
C ALA A 396 25.46 15.67 -32.84
N ARG A 397 24.46 14.85 -32.49
CA ARG A 397 23.27 14.46 -33.28
C ARG A 397 22.44 13.41 -32.51
N PRO A 398 21.13 13.28 -32.77
CA PRO A 398 20.18 14.32 -33.14
C PRO A 398 18.93 14.33 -32.25
N ALA A 399 18.24 15.47 -32.17
CA ALA A 399 16.83 15.49 -31.81
C ALA A 399 15.98 15.12 -33.04
N ALA A 400 14.90 14.37 -32.85
CA ALA A 400 13.89 14.12 -33.88
C ALA A 400 12.65 14.99 -33.61
N GLN A 401 12.12 15.66 -34.64
CA GLN A 401 10.88 16.44 -34.58
C GLN A 401 9.96 16.16 -35.79
N CYS A 402 8.68 16.03 -35.46
CA CYS A 402 7.48 16.46 -36.21
C CYS A 402 7.40 16.37 -37.75
N ALA A 403 6.49 15.52 -38.22
CA ALA A 403 5.39 15.88 -39.13
C ALA A 403 4.10 15.22 -38.56
N GLN A 404 2.88 15.78 -38.52
CA GLN A 404 2.06 16.52 -39.52
C GLN A 404 1.48 15.61 -40.63
N ALA A 405 0.19 15.67 -41.01
CA ALA A 405 -0.97 16.47 -40.53
C ALA A 405 -2.34 15.85 -40.94
N GLY A 406 -3.45 16.54 -40.64
CA GLY A 406 -4.87 16.18 -40.87
C GLY A 406 -5.63 15.92 -39.55
N GLY A 407 -6.83 16.45 -39.26
CA GLY A 407 -7.84 17.14 -40.09
C GLY A 407 -9.04 16.22 -40.39
N GLU A 408 -10.33 16.60 -40.37
CA GLU A 408 -11.14 17.83 -40.13
C GLU A 408 -12.60 17.34 -39.80
N GLU A 409 -13.61 18.01 -39.24
CA GLU A 409 -13.89 19.30 -38.51
C GLU A 409 -15.24 19.11 -37.74
N GLY A 410 -15.67 20.04 -36.86
CA GLY A 410 -17.03 20.16 -36.31
C GLY A 410 -17.03 20.37 -34.77
N SER A 411 -17.37 21.50 -34.13
CA SER A 411 -18.28 22.65 -34.35
C SER A 411 -19.57 22.59 -33.50
N GLY A 412 -19.91 23.71 -32.84
CA GLY A 412 -21.17 23.94 -32.11
C GLY A 412 -21.12 23.87 -30.58
N GLY A 413 -21.51 24.96 -29.88
CA GLY A 413 -21.72 24.99 -28.43
C GLY A 413 -21.21 26.25 -27.72
N SER A 414 -21.95 27.35 -27.80
CA SER A 414 -21.63 28.64 -27.17
C SER A 414 -22.36 28.84 -25.83
N GLU A 415 -21.97 29.92 -25.12
CA GLU A 415 -22.67 30.53 -23.97
C GLU A 415 -22.66 29.72 -22.64
N GLN A 416 -22.69 30.34 -21.46
CA GLN A 416 -22.87 31.76 -21.12
C GLN A 416 -21.88 32.20 -20.01
N GLN A 417 -21.62 33.50 -19.91
CA GLN A 417 -20.68 34.11 -18.95
C GLN A 417 -21.44 35.09 -18.06
N GLU A 418 -21.50 34.84 -16.74
CA GLU A 418 -22.18 35.73 -15.79
C GLU A 418 -21.20 36.32 -14.75
N GLN A 419 -21.48 37.54 -14.30
CA GLN A 419 -20.59 38.35 -13.47
C GLN A 419 -21.17 38.60 -12.07
N GLN A 420 -20.29 38.55 -11.06
CA GLN A 420 -20.40 39.17 -9.74
C GLN A 420 -18.98 39.15 -9.16
N GLN A 421 -18.33 40.24 -8.71
CA GLN A 421 -18.78 41.46 -8.02
C GLN A 421 -19.63 41.12 -6.78
N GLY A 422 -19.16 41.28 -5.54
CA GLY A 422 -17.84 41.70 -5.05
C GLY A 422 -17.96 42.07 -3.56
N GLU A 423 -16.85 42.36 -2.86
CA GLU A 423 -16.77 43.29 -1.71
C GLU A 423 -15.34 43.33 -1.14
N GLY A 424 -14.98 44.40 -0.44
CA GLY A 424 -13.63 44.68 0.05
C GLY A 424 -13.50 44.74 1.58
N VAL A 425 -12.28 44.49 2.08
CA VAL A 425 -11.92 44.55 3.51
C VAL A 425 -10.56 45.30 3.63
N PRO A 426 -10.37 46.21 4.60
CA PRO A 426 -9.35 47.27 4.50
C PRO A 426 -7.91 46.85 4.88
N PRO A 427 -6.89 47.62 4.47
CA PRO A 427 -5.49 47.38 4.83
C PRO A 427 -5.20 47.80 6.27
N GLY A 428 -4.82 46.83 7.12
CA GLY A 428 -4.46 47.06 8.52
C GLY A 428 -2.96 46.97 8.79
N SER A 429 -2.40 48.04 9.38
CA SER A 429 -1.20 48.09 10.26
C SER A 429 0.02 47.20 9.96
N GLY A 430 1.17 47.83 9.71
CA GLY A 430 2.45 47.12 9.62
C GLY A 430 2.95 46.55 10.95
N LEU A 431 3.91 45.61 10.85
CA LEU A 431 4.72 45.14 11.97
C LEU A 431 6.20 45.24 11.60
N GLU A 432 7.03 45.59 12.59
CA GLU A 432 8.43 45.91 12.40
C GLU A 432 9.28 44.66 12.09
N GLY A 433 10.21 44.79 11.13
CA GLY A 433 11.21 43.76 10.88
C GLY A 433 12.32 43.81 11.94
N PRO A 434 12.70 42.69 12.58
CA PRO A 434 13.79 42.69 13.55
C PRO A 434 15.12 43.07 12.90
N LYS A 435 15.91 43.90 13.61
CA LYS A 435 17.19 44.44 13.15
C LYS A 435 18.20 43.32 12.86
N LYS A 436 19.01 43.49 11.81
CA LYS A 436 20.20 42.66 11.58
C LYS A 436 21.29 43.05 12.56
N GLU A 437 21.72 42.13 13.43
CA GLU A 437 22.94 42.28 14.21
C GLU A 437 24.18 41.92 13.37
N PRO A 438 25.36 42.53 13.64
CA PRO A 438 26.58 42.30 12.87
C PRO A 438 27.24 40.94 13.18
N ALA A 439 28.04 40.45 12.24
CA ALA A 439 28.70 39.15 12.36
C ALA A 439 29.86 39.16 13.36
N CYS A 440 29.72 38.44 14.48
CA CYS A 440 30.84 38.17 15.39
C CYS A 440 31.89 37.28 14.70
N ARG A 441 33.10 37.81 14.52
CA ARG A 441 34.29 37.01 14.18
C ARG A 441 34.66 36.09 15.35
N GLY A 442 35.33 34.97 15.06
CA GLY A 442 36.05 34.19 16.08
C GLY A 442 35.20 33.37 17.05
N ARG A 443 34.29 32.51 16.55
CA ARG A 443 33.85 31.34 17.33
C ARG A 443 34.79 30.16 17.04
N PRO A 444 35.26 29.40 18.06
CA PRO A 444 35.93 28.13 17.81
C PRO A 444 34.97 27.17 17.08
N ALA A 445 35.52 26.30 16.23
CA ALA A 445 34.74 25.40 15.39
C ALA A 445 33.78 24.53 16.23
N GLN A 446 32.47 24.73 16.04
CA GLN A 446 31.46 23.95 16.75
C GLN A 446 31.40 22.54 16.16
N ARG A 447 32.16 21.61 16.77
CA ARG A 447 32.25 20.18 16.39
C ARG A 447 30.93 19.65 15.86
N LEU A 448 30.94 19.13 14.62
CA LEU A 448 29.72 18.65 13.98
C LEU A 448 29.08 17.50 14.77
N SER A 449 27.85 17.73 15.23
CA SER A 449 27.03 16.65 15.78
C SER A 449 26.44 15.81 14.66
N LEU A 450 26.62 14.49 14.73
CA LEU A 450 26.00 13.53 13.81
C LEU A 450 24.46 13.69 13.76
N TYR A 451 23.84 14.06 14.89
CA TYR A 451 22.40 14.38 14.93
C TYR A 451 22.06 15.66 14.16
N ALA A 452 22.91 16.69 14.21
CA ALA A 452 22.72 17.91 13.43
C ALA A 452 22.85 17.63 11.93
N LEU A 453 23.91 16.92 11.50
CA LEU A 453 24.08 16.52 10.10
C LEU A 453 22.87 15.73 9.56
N LEU A 454 22.40 14.74 10.33
CA LEU A 454 21.25 13.92 9.96
C LEU A 454 19.90 14.67 9.96
N LYS A 455 19.83 15.81 10.66
CA LYS A 455 18.67 16.72 10.69
C LYS A 455 18.73 17.81 9.62
N VAL A 456 19.92 18.28 9.25
CA VAL A 456 20.14 19.27 8.16
C VAL A 456 20.01 18.60 6.79
N ALA A 457 20.34 17.31 6.67
CA ALA A 457 20.19 16.51 5.44
C ALA A 457 18.73 16.25 4.97
N THR A 458 17.75 17.06 5.39
CA THR A 458 16.38 17.09 4.83
C THR A 458 16.14 18.36 4.01
N PRO A 459 16.31 18.33 2.67
CA PRO A 459 15.79 19.38 1.82
C PRO A 459 14.25 19.38 1.82
N GLY A 460 13.65 20.56 1.98
CA GLY A 460 12.35 20.92 1.39
C GLY A 460 11.05 20.39 2.01
N THR A 461 11.02 19.38 2.88
CA THR A 461 9.74 18.87 3.44
C THR A 461 9.16 19.76 4.55
N GLY A 462 8.65 20.93 4.17
CA GLY A 462 8.05 21.95 5.04
C GLY A 462 6.70 21.56 5.65
N ILE A 463 6.65 20.46 6.41
CA ILE A 463 5.46 20.07 7.17
C ILE A 463 5.27 21.05 8.34
N LYS A 464 4.49 22.11 8.12
CA LYS A 464 4.01 23.02 9.17
C LYS A 464 3.24 22.23 10.22
N ARG A 465 3.89 21.89 11.34
CA ARG A 465 3.20 21.40 12.54
C ARG A 465 2.32 22.54 13.06
N ARG A 466 1.00 22.45 12.87
CA ARG A 466 0.07 23.23 13.70
C ARG A 466 0.37 22.93 15.16
N ALA A 467 0.41 23.97 15.99
CA ALA A 467 0.51 23.80 17.43
C ALA A 467 -0.67 22.97 17.94
N ALA A 468 -0.43 22.16 18.97
CA ALA A 468 -1.53 21.49 19.67
C ALA A 468 -2.31 22.55 20.46
N VAL A 469 -3.62 22.59 20.27
CA VAL A 469 -4.54 23.37 21.12
C VAL A 469 -4.44 22.81 22.54
N GLN A 470 -4.25 23.69 23.53
CA GLN A 470 -4.27 23.29 24.94
C GLN A 470 -5.71 22.92 25.34
N PRO A 471 -5.92 21.90 26.18
CA PRO A 471 -7.25 21.61 26.72
C PRO A 471 -7.65 22.71 27.71
N GLU A 472 -8.86 23.25 27.56
CA GLU A 472 -9.43 24.18 28.55
C GLU A 472 -9.73 23.46 29.89
N PRO A 473 -9.64 24.18 31.03
CA PRO A 473 -10.01 23.62 32.33
C PRO A 473 -11.53 23.38 32.44
N PRO A 474 -11.97 22.37 33.22
CA PRO A 474 -13.39 22.05 33.33
C PRO A 474 -14.17 23.15 34.06
N THR A 475 -15.14 23.75 33.37
CA THR A 475 -16.06 24.73 33.97
C THR A 475 -16.98 24.04 34.98
N GLY A 476 -16.99 24.52 36.23
CA GLY A 476 -17.70 23.87 37.34
C GLY A 476 -19.22 23.86 37.18
N ALA A 477 -19.84 22.71 37.46
CA ALA A 477 -21.29 22.54 37.43
C ALA A 477 -21.98 23.33 38.56
N ARG A 478 -22.59 24.48 38.22
CA ARG A 478 -23.52 25.17 39.13
C ARG A 478 -24.85 24.40 39.17
N GLY A 479 -25.24 23.93 40.36
CA GLY A 479 -26.45 23.15 40.56
C GLY A 479 -27.74 23.94 40.30
N ARG A 480 -28.79 23.23 39.89
CA ARG A 480 -30.16 23.75 39.87
C ARG A 480 -30.90 23.30 41.14
N ARG A 481 -31.53 24.24 41.83
CA ARG A 481 -32.50 23.94 42.91
C ARG A 481 -33.71 23.23 42.32
N ALA A 482 -34.25 22.24 43.03
CA ALA A 482 -35.62 21.78 42.81
C ALA A 482 -36.59 22.80 43.43
N SER A 483 -37.60 23.24 42.68
CA SER A 483 -38.64 24.16 43.17
C SER A 483 -39.84 23.37 43.70
N ARG A 484 -40.37 23.74 44.86
CA ARG A 484 -41.69 23.29 45.34
C ARG A 484 -42.79 23.99 44.54
N ILE A 485 -43.61 23.22 43.83
CA ILE A 485 -45.04 23.48 43.55
C ILE A 485 -45.72 22.09 43.54
N GLY A 486 -46.90 21.84 44.09
CA GLY A 486 -47.80 22.76 44.80
C GLY A 486 -49.20 22.81 44.17
N GLY A 487 -49.81 21.64 44.00
CA GLY A 487 -51.13 21.41 43.36
C GLY A 487 -51.35 19.93 43.21
#